data_AF-A0A9W3BMU2-F1
#
_entry.id   AF-A0A9W3BMU2-F1
#
_cell.length_a   1.000
_cell.length_b   1.000
_cell.length_c   1.000
_cell.angle_alpha   90.00
_cell.angle_beta   90.00
_cell.angle_gamma   90.00
#
_symmetry.space_group_name_H-M   'P 1'
#
loop_
_entity.id
_entity.type
_entity.pdbx_description
1 polymer ?
#
loop_
_entity_poly.entity_id
_entity_poly.type
_entity_poly.pdbx_seq_one_letter_code
_entity_poly.pdbx_strand_id
1 'polypeptide(L)'
;MNTLLQFHVLAPLVLCLVYGGTIQYTCMSSDGLPMQAGQGYVPTRCKYCKCQNSGEVTCEMIECSSIPGCKNYELPPGGCCPMCVDDGPLIII
;
A
#
# COMPACT_ATOMS: atom_id res chain seq x y z
N MET A 1 -14.41 -6.37 -29.62
CA MET A 1 -15.33 -7.37 -30.19
C MET A 1 -15.40 -8.54 -29.22
N ASN A 2 -16.61 -9.06 -28.98
CA ASN A 2 -17.03 -10.08 -28.01
C ASN A 2 -17.35 -9.61 -26.57
N THR A 3 -18.59 -9.18 -26.39
CA THR A 3 -19.32 -9.23 -25.12
C THR A 3 -20.42 -10.28 -25.28
N LEU A 4 -20.22 -11.49 -24.74
CA LEU A 4 -21.25 -12.53 -24.74
C LEU A 4 -22.30 -12.20 -23.66
N LEU A 5 -23.45 -11.67 -24.08
CA LEU A 5 -24.64 -11.57 -23.24
C LEU A 5 -25.22 -12.97 -23.03
N GLN A 6 -24.99 -13.58 -21.86
CA GLN A 6 -25.77 -14.74 -21.45
C GLN A 6 -26.97 -14.29 -20.63
N PHE A 7 -28.16 -14.45 -21.22
CA PHE A 7 -29.46 -14.23 -20.58
C PHE A 7 -29.92 -15.54 -19.95
N HIS A 8 -29.91 -15.65 -18.62
CA HIS A 8 -30.64 -16.71 -17.93
C HIS A 8 -31.92 -16.11 -17.33
N VAL A 9 -33.04 -16.33 -18.02
CA VAL A 9 -34.38 -15.80 -17.71
C VAL A 9 -35.14 -16.81 -16.87
N LEU A 10 -35.21 -16.63 -15.55
CA LEU A 10 -36.18 -17.34 -14.68
C LEU A 10 -36.56 -16.52 -13.42
N ALA A 11 -37.30 -15.42 -13.58
CA ALA A 11 -38.32 -14.92 -12.62
C ALA A 11 -38.91 -13.56 -13.11
N PRO A 12 -40.24 -13.32 -13.05
CA PRO A 12 -40.85 -12.29 -13.91
C PRO A 12 -40.96 -10.87 -13.34
N LEU A 13 -40.57 -10.54 -12.10
CA LEU A 13 -41.01 -9.26 -11.50
C LEU A 13 -40.00 -8.48 -10.65
N VAL A 14 -38.70 -8.73 -10.80
CA VAL A 14 -37.70 -7.78 -10.30
C VAL A 14 -36.76 -7.47 -11.44
N LEU A 15 -36.89 -6.27 -12.02
CA LEU A 15 -35.83 -5.64 -12.80
C LEU A 15 -34.64 -5.40 -11.84
N CYS A 16 -33.96 -6.46 -11.42
CA CYS A 16 -32.58 -6.37 -10.99
C CYS A 16 -31.80 -6.12 -12.27
N LEU A 17 -31.76 -4.86 -12.69
CA LEU A 17 -30.66 -4.38 -13.49
C LEU A 17 -29.43 -4.60 -12.61
N VAL A 18 -28.81 -5.77 -12.73
CA VAL A 18 -27.41 -5.94 -12.35
C VAL A 18 -26.66 -5.15 -13.43
N TYR A 19 -26.73 -3.82 -13.32
CA TYR A 19 -25.70 -2.94 -13.81
C TYR A 19 -24.40 -3.58 -13.35
N GLY A 20 -23.46 -3.79 -14.26
CA GLY A 20 -22.14 -4.31 -13.92
C GLY A 20 -21.45 -3.38 -12.93
N GLY A 21 -21.84 -3.50 -11.66
CA GLY A 21 -21.30 -2.76 -10.55
C GLY A 21 -19.96 -3.37 -10.25
N THR A 22 -18.90 -2.58 -10.37
CA THR A 22 -17.61 -2.95 -9.79
C THR A 22 -17.82 -3.02 -8.27
N ILE A 23 -17.69 -4.21 -7.69
CA ILE A 23 -17.65 -4.36 -6.23
C ILE A 23 -16.41 -3.59 -5.75
N GLN A 24 -16.62 -2.41 -5.15
CA GLN A 24 -15.53 -1.67 -4.52
C GLN A 24 -15.37 -2.16 -3.09
N TYR A 25 -14.16 -2.62 -2.78
CA TYR A 25 -13.80 -3.00 -1.42
C TYR A 25 -13.32 -1.77 -0.64
N THR A 26 -13.71 -1.72 0.63
CA THR A 26 -13.30 -0.67 1.57
C THR A 26 -12.56 -1.33 2.72
N CYS A 27 -11.45 -0.73 3.14
CA CYS A 27 -10.69 -1.15 4.32
C CYS A 27 -10.74 -0.09 5.42
N MET A 28 -10.30 -0.45 6.62
CA MET A 28 -10.11 0.48 7.74
C MET A 28 -8.63 0.66 8.03
N SER A 29 -8.17 1.90 8.17
CA SER A 29 -6.82 2.20 8.64
C SER A 29 -6.66 1.86 10.13
N SER A 30 -5.42 1.88 10.63
CA SER A 30 -5.14 1.73 12.08
C SER A 30 -5.77 2.84 12.92
N ASP A 31 -6.05 3.99 12.30
CA ASP A 31 -6.68 5.15 12.95
C ASP A 31 -8.21 5.10 12.86
N GLY A 32 -8.76 4.02 12.28
CA GLY A 32 -10.20 3.83 12.12
C GLY A 32 -10.82 4.61 10.97
N LEU A 33 -10.04 5.05 9.98
CA LEU A 33 -10.55 5.78 8.82
C LEU A 33 -10.86 4.83 7.66
N PRO A 34 -11.98 5.02 6.94
CA PRO A 34 -12.31 4.22 5.77
C PRO A 34 -11.38 4.56 4.61
N MET A 35 -10.90 3.53 3.92
CA MET A 35 -9.99 3.61 2.79
C MET A 35 -10.52 2.81 1.60
N GLN A 36 -10.40 3.38 0.40
CA GLN A 36 -10.72 2.69 -0.84
C GLN A 36 -9.60 1.74 -1.24
N ALA A 37 -9.95 0.69 -1.97
CA ALA A 37 -8.97 -0.21 -2.56
C ALA A 37 -7.93 0.56 -3.40
N GLY A 38 -6.66 0.23 -3.19
CA GLY A 38 -5.50 0.92 -3.76
C GLY A 38 -4.93 2.05 -2.91
N GLN A 39 -5.70 2.61 -1.96
CA GLN A 39 -5.20 3.63 -1.03
C GLN A 39 -4.22 3.02 -0.02
N GLY A 40 -3.20 3.80 0.34
CA GLY A 40 -2.21 3.41 1.35
C GLY A 40 -1.98 4.49 2.39
N TYR A 41 -1.41 4.09 3.52
CA TYR A 41 -1.13 4.94 4.67
C TYR A 41 0.14 4.49 5.40
N VAL A 42 0.76 5.40 6.15
CA VAL A 42 2.04 5.18 6.86
C VAL A 42 1.79 5.29 8.37
N PRO A 43 1.44 4.20 9.07
CA PRO A 43 1.17 4.24 10.51
C PRO A 43 2.41 4.53 11.35
N THR A 44 3.59 4.12 10.90
CA THR A 44 4.87 4.44 11.55
C THR A 44 5.90 4.78 10.47
N ARG A 45 7.00 5.44 10.86
CA ARG A 45 8.09 5.82 9.94
C ARG A 45 8.56 4.66 9.05
N CYS A 46 8.49 3.41 9.54
CA CYS A 46 9.01 2.21 8.89
C CYS A 46 7.94 1.23 8.40
N LYS A 47 6.66 1.60 8.45
CA LYS A 47 5.57 0.70 8.06
C LYS A 47 4.68 1.39 7.06
N TYR A 48 4.45 0.73 5.94
CA TYR A 48 3.51 1.17 4.92
C TYR A 48 2.40 0.13 4.80
N CYS A 49 1.16 0.58 4.83
CA CYS A 49 -0.01 -0.28 4.70
C CYS A 49 -0.83 0.12 3.48
N LYS A 50 -1.43 -0.86 2.82
CA LYS A 50 -2.25 -0.66 1.61
C LYS A 50 -3.52 -1.48 1.69
N CYS A 51 -4.64 -0.83 1.34
CA CYS A 51 -5.90 -1.50 1.13
C CYS A 51 -5.89 -2.21 -0.23
N GLN A 52 -6.05 -3.53 -0.21
CA GLN A 52 -6.06 -4.33 -1.43
C GLN A 52 -7.46 -4.36 -2.06
N ASN A 53 -7.50 -4.70 -3.34
CA ASN A 53 -8.76 -4.93 -4.07
C ASN A 53 -9.54 -6.16 -3.59
N SER A 54 -9.08 -6.86 -2.54
CA SER A 54 -9.81 -7.91 -1.84
C SER A 54 -10.54 -7.40 -0.59
N GLY A 55 -10.33 -6.14 -0.20
CA GLY A 55 -10.81 -5.59 1.09
C GLY A 55 -9.91 -5.91 2.28
N GLU A 56 -8.76 -6.54 2.04
CA GLU A 56 -7.77 -6.81 3.07
C GLU A 56 -6.72 -5.69 3.13
N VAL A 57 -6.23 -5.38 4.34
CA VAL A 57 -5.09 -4.47 4.53
C VAL A 57 -3.81 -5.29 4.59
N THR A 58 -2.90 -5.04 3.65
CA THR A 58 -1.55 -5.60 3.68
C THR A 58 -0.56 -4.54 4.13
N CYS A 59 0.32 -4.87 5.05
CA CYS A 59 1.36 -3.95 5.52
C CYS A 59 2.75 -4.51 5.25
N GLU A 60 3.61 -3.66 4.74
CA GLU A 60 5.02 -3.91 4.49
C GLU A 60 5.84 -3.15 5.54
N MET A 61 6.81 -3.84 6.14
CA MET A 61 7.81 -3.20 6.99
C MET A 61 9.06 -2.93 6.18
N ILE A 62 9.58 -1.72 6.29
CA ILE A 62 10.84 -1.31 5.68
C ILE A 62 11.96 -1.89 6.53
N GLU A 63 12.73 -2.80 5.94
CA GLU A 63 13.97 -3.30 6.53
C GLU A 63 15.15 -2.45 6.04
N CYS A 64 15.93 -1.92 6.98
CA CYS A 64 17.07 -1.07 6.66
C CYS A 64 18.32 -1.93 6.39
N SER A 65 19.04 -1.62 5.32
CA SER A 65 20.34 -2.25 5.05
C SER A 65 21.38 -1.79 6.08
N SER A 66 22.20 -2.71 6.57
CA SER A 66 23.36 -2.38 7.41
C SER A 66 24.53 -1.92 6.53
N ILE A 67 25.16 -0.81 6.90
CA ILE A 67 26.34 -0.27 6.19
C ILE A 67 27.60 -0.70 6.97
N PRO A 68 28.37 -1.70 6.50
CA PRO A 68 29.54 -2.16 7.21
C PRO A 68 30.61 -1.07 7.27
N GLY A 69 31.21 -0.86 8.44
CA GLY A 69 32.28 0.12 8.63
C GLY A 69 31.82 1.56 8.90
N CYS A 70 30.51 1.82 8.86
CA CYS A 70 29.96 3.11 9.26
C CYS A 70 30.03 3.27 10.79
N LYS A 71 30.65 4.35 11.26
CA LYS A 71 30.74 4.71 12.69
C LYS A 71 29.68 5.72 13.08
N ASN A 72 29.27 6.57 12.15
CA ASN A 72 28.31 7.63 12.41
C ASN A 72 27.05 7.48 11.56
N TYR A 73 25.95 7.22 12.26
CA TYR A 73 24.62 7.08 11.67
C TYR A 73 23.76 8.28 12.05
N GLU A 74 23.08 8.85 11.07
CA GLU A 74 22.08 9.88 11.27
C GLU A 74 20.72 9.41 10.76
N LEU A 75 19.66 9.57 11.55
CA LEU A 75 18.30 9.28 11.11
C LEU A 75 17.66 10.59 10.59
N PRO A 76 17.43 10.75 9.28
CA PRO A 76 16.89 11.99 8.76
C PRO A 76 15.48 12.26 9.31
N PRO A 77 15.09 13.54 9.51
CA PRO A 77 13.74 13.89 9.93
C PRO A 77 12.74 13.36 8.91
N GLY A 78 11.79 12.52 9.33
CA GLY A 78 10.88 11.89 8.37
C GLY A 78 11.26 10.48 7.96
N GLY A 79 12.52 10.08 8.11
CA GLY A 79 13.04 8.81 7.61
C GLY A 79 12.71 7.62 8.51
N CYS A 80 12.65 6.44 7.88
CA CYS A 80 12.67 5.16 8.57
C CYS A 80 14.09 4.72 8.92
N CYS A 81 15.00 4.83 7.96
CA CYS A 81 16.32 4.20 8.02
C CYS A 81 17.42 5.21 8.31
N PRO A 82 18.38 4.86 9.18
CA PRO A 82 19.56 5.67 9.38
C PRO A 82 20.46 5.63 8.15
N MET A 83 21.06 6.77 7.82
CA MET A 83 22.08 6.92 6.79
C MET A 83 23.46 7.07 7.43
N CYS A 84 24.49 6.59 6.75
CA CYS A 84 25.86 6.85 7.17
C CYS A 84 26.25 8.27 6.78
N VAL A 85 26.78 9.05 7.73
CA VAL A 85 27.25 10.43 7.49
C VAL A 85 28.78 10.54 7.49
N ASP A 86 29.49 9.42 7.53
CA ASP A 86 30.94 9.36 7.40
C ASP A 86 31.40 9.65 5.95
N ASP A 87 31.05 10.83 5.43
CA ASP A 87 31.66 11.43 4.24
C ASP A 87 32.79 12.36 4.70
N GLY A 88 33.88 11.77 5.17
CA GLY A 88 35.17 12.46 5.16
C GLY A 88 35.69 12.49 3.72
N PRO A 89 36.23 13.62 3.20
CA PRO A 89 36.73 13.66 1.83
C PRO A 89 37.77 12.56 1.65
N LEU A 90 37.55 11.68 0.66
CA LEU A 90 38.60 10.83 0.11
C LEU A 90 39.65 11.79 -0.49
N ILE A 91 40.65 12.16 0.31
CA ILE A 91 41.88 12.73 -0.21
C ILE A 91 42.58 11.56 -0.90
N ILE A 92 42.39 11.46 -2.21
CA ILE A 92 43.19 10.60 -3.07
C ILE A 92 44.58 11.26 -3.09
N ILE A 93 45.50 10.73 -2.29
CA ILE A 93 46.94 11.06 -2.31
C ILE A 93 47.60 10.36 -3.50
#